data_AF-A0A2J6SET2-F1
#
_entry.id   AF-A0A2J6SET2-F1
#
_cell.length_a   1.000
_cell.length_b   1.000
_cell.length_c   1.000
_cell.angle_alpha   90.00
_cell.angle_beta   90.00
_cell.angle_gamma   90.00
#
_symmetry.space_group_name_H-M   'P 1'
#
loop_
_entity.id
_entity.type
_entity.pdbx_description
1 polymer ?
#
loop_
_entity_poly.entity_id
_entity_poly.type
_entity_poly.pdbx_seq_one_letter_code
_entity_poly.pdbx_strand_id
1 'polypeptide(L)'
;ATSSTRWAALQSRNPKSASAFVYCVTTTKIYCRPTCPSRLARRANIVFHDTAAEAAAEGFRACKRCRPELRDGAGDPQKMAVGKACDLVRKEQSGEVDRKCSVKALATAVGLTESHFCRIFKKVMGMTVGEYRASI
;
A
#
# COMPACT_ATOMS: atom_id res chain seq x y z
N ALA A 1 6.94 -14.40 17.70
CA ALA A 1 5.49 -14.69 17.77
C ALA A 1 5.20 -16.06 17.18
N THR A 2 4.37 -16.88 17.83
CA THR A 2 4.05 -18.25 17.37
C THR A 2 3.37 -18.22 15.99
N SER A 3 3.61 -19.26 15.17
CA SER A 3 3.05 -19.38 13.81
C SER A 3 1.51 -19.29 13.76
N SER A 4 0.83 -19.67 14.84
CA SER A 4 -0.63 -19.53 15.01
C SER A 4 -1.08 -18.07 15.08
N THR A 5 -0.40 -17.22 15.87
CA THR A 5 -0.72 -15.79 15.98
C THR A 5 -0.48 -15.05 14.66
N ARG A 6 0.62 -15.38 13.96
CA ARG A 6 0.92 -14.81 12.63
C ARG A 6 -0.16 -15.19 11.61
N TRP A 7 -0.68 -16.42 11.68
CA TRP A 7 -1.79 -16.86 10.83
C TRP A 7 -3.10 -16.11 11.09
N ALA A 8 -3.48 -15.90 12.36
CA ALA A 8 -4.66 -15.12 12.71
C ALA A 8 -4.53 -13.65 12.25
N ALA A 9 -3.36 -13.05 12.44
CA ALA A 9 -3.07 -11.70 11.97
C ALA A 9 -3.12 -11.57 10.44
N LEU A 10 -2.70 -12.62 9.72
CA LEU A 10 -2.76 -12.70 8.27
C LEU A 10 -4.21 -12.85 7.76
N GLN A 11 -5.02 -13.70 8.39
CA GLN A 11 -6.44 -13.86 8.04
C GLN A 11 -7.24 -12.56 8.26
N SER A 12 -6.99 -11.89 9.38
CA SER A 12 -7.62 -10.60 9.70
C SER A 12 -7.03 -9.40 8.94
N ARG A 13 -5.92 -9.59 8.20
CA ARG A 13 -5.16 -8.53 7.51
C ARG A 13 -4.88 -7.34 8.41
N ASN A 14 -4.46 -7.60 9.65
CA ASN A 14 -4.27 -6.58 10.66
C ASN A 14 -3.18 -5.57 10.21
N PRO A 15 -3.48 -4.26 10.09
CA PRO A 15 -2.49 -3.27 9.67
C PRO A 15 -1.29 -3.16 10.64
N LYS A 16 -1.48 -3.48 11.93
CA LYS A 16 -0.39 -3.46 12.92
C LYS A 16 0.65 -4.55 12.69
N SER A 17 0.31 -5.64 11.99
CA SER A 17 1.26 -6.70 11.69
C SER A 17 2.05 -6.46 10.40
N ALA A 18 1.76 -5.39 9.64
CA ALA A 18 2.36 -5.10 8.33
C ALA A 18 3.89 -4.96 8.34
N SER A 19 4.47 -4.65 9.50
CA SER A 19 5.92 -4.54 9.71
C SER A 19 6.45 -5.56 10.72
N ALA A 20 5.60 -6.47 11.21
CA ALA A 20 5.97 -7.44 12.23
C ALA A 20 6.50 -8.76 11.66
N PHE A 21 6.08 -9.14 10.45
CA PHE A 21 6.55 -10.35 9.76
C PHE A 21 6.21 -10.29 8.27
N VAL A 22 6.84 -11.16 7.49
CA VAL A 22 6.46 -11.47 6.10
C VAL A 22 5.98 -12.92 6.01
N TYR A 23 5.11 -13.20 5.05
CA TYR A 23 4.70 -14.57 4.74
C TYR A 23 5.12 -14.95 3.34
N CYS A 24 5.57 -16.19 3.19
CA CYS A 24 6.05 -16.77 1.95
C CYS A 24 5.11 -17.87 1.51
N VAL A 25 4.78 -17.88 0.22
CA VAL A 25 4.00 -18.96 -0.40
C VAL A 25 4.95 -19.91 -1.10
N THR A 26 5.03 -21.14 -0.59
CA THR A 26 6.00 -22.16 -1.07
C THR A 26 5.78 -22.53 -2.53
N THR A 27 4.52 -22.58 -2.98
CA THR A 27 4.16 -22.97 -4.35
C THR A 27 4.54 -21.93 -5.40
N THR A 28 4.45 -20.64 -5.08
CA THR A 28 4.78 -19.56 -6.02
C THR A 28 6.17 -18.99 -5.81
N LYS A 29 6.83 -19.34 -4.70
CA LYS A 29 8.08 -18.75 -4.23
C LYS A 29 7.99 -17.22 -4.15
N ILE A 30 6.87 -16.71 -3.66
CA ILE A 30 6.62 -15.27 -3.47
C ILE A 30 6.45 -14.97 -2.00
N TYR A 31 7.09 -13.92 -1.51
CA TYR A 31 6.86 -13.37 -0.18
C TYR A 31 6.07 -12.05 -0.22
N CYS A 32 5.23 -11.85 0.79
CA CYS A 32 4.23 -10.79 0.88
C CYS A 32 4.13 -10.22 2.29
N ARG A 33 3.60 -8.99 2.40
CA ARG A 33 3.14 -8.40 3.67
C ARG A 33 1.78 -8.98 4.10
N PRO A 34 1.46 -9.08 5.39
CA PRO A 34 0.18 -9.63 5.86
C PRO A 34 -1.05 -8.82 5.45
N THR A 35 -0.88 -7.55 5.09
CA THR A 35 -1.95 -6.69 4.54
C THR A 35 -2.14 -6.82 3.04
N CYS A 36 -1.38 -7.69 2.36
CA CYS A 36 -1.44 -7.83 0.91
C CYS A 36 -2.88 -8.16 0.45
N PRO A 37 -3.43 -7.43 -0.54
CA PRO A 37 -4.78 -7.69 -1.04
C PRO A 37 -4.89 -9.00 -1.82
N SER A 38 -3.76 -9.64 -2.15
CA SER A 38 -3.73 -10.92 -2.88
C SER A 38 -4.53 -12.01 -2.16
N ARG A 39 -5.09 -12.94 -2.96
CA ARG A 39 -5.79 -14.12 -2.44
C ARG A 39 -4.83 -14.92 -1.55
N LEU A 40 -5.31 -15.28 -0.37
CA LEU A 40 -4.54 -16.08 0.57
C LEU A 40 -4.36 -17.50 0.02
N ALA A 41 -3.14 -18.02 0.07
CA ALA A 41 -2.87 -19.42 -0.22
C ALA A 41 -3.33 -20.32 0.94
N ARG A 42 -3.36 -21.65 0.70
CA ARG A 42 -3.65 -22.63 1.76
C ARG A 42 -2.60 -22.53 2.86
N ARG A 43 -3.01 -22.67 4.13
CA ARG A 43 -2.13 -22.61 5.31
C ARG A 43 -0.89 -23.50 5.17
N ALA A 44 -1.07 -24.70 4.63
CA ALA A 44 -0.01 -25.68 4.43
C ALA A 44 1.14 -25.19 3.53
N ASN A 45 0.86 -24.25 2.64
CA ASN A 45 1.83 -23.70 1.69
C ASN A 45 2.40 -22.36 2.16
N ILE A 46 2.18 -21.99 3.43
CA ILE A 46 2.58 -20.68 3.96
C ILE A 46 3.62 -20.85 5.06
N VAL A 47 4.75 -20.19 4.86
CA VAL A 47 5.85 -20.06 5.81
C VAL A 47 5.95 -18.61 6.25
N PHE A 48 6.37 -18.37 7.48
CA PHE A 48 6.52 -17.02 8.03
C PHE A 48 7.99 -16.75 8.32
N HIS A 49 8.48 -15.58 7.92
CA HIS A 49 9.80 -15.07 8.29
C HIS A 49 9.64 -13.74 9.00
N ASP A 50 10.62 -13.37 9.81
CA ASP A 50 10.59 -12.12 10.55
C ASP A 50 10.95 -10.95 9.63
N THR A 51 11.87 -11.16 8.70
CA THR A 51 12.32 -10.11 7.77
C THR A 51 12.16 -10.49 6.30
N ALA A 52 12.02 -9.48 5.44
CA ALA A 52 12.06 -9.67 3.99
C ALA A 52 13.42 -10.20 3.50
N ALA A 53 14.50 -9.86 4.22
CA ALA A 53 15.84 -10.32 3.92
C ALA A 53 15.99 -11.84 4.13
N GLU A 54 15.44 -12.39 5.20
CA GLU A 54 15.38 -13.85 5.43
C GLU A 54 14.64 -14.57 4.31
N ALA A 55 13.46 -14.08 3.93
CA ALA A 55 12.68 -14.64 2.83
C ALA A 55 13.45 -14.58 1.50
N ALA A 56 14.14 -13.48 1.23
CA ALA A 56 14.95 -13.35 0.01
C ALA A 56 16.16 -14.31 0.02
N ALA A 57 16.81 -14.49 1.18
CA ALA A 57 17.93 -15.42 1.33
C ALA A 57 17.51 -16.88 1.09
N GLU A 58 16.27 -17.24 1.42
CA GLU A 58 15.68 -18.56 1.10
C GLU A 58 15.20 -18.72 -0.36
N GLY A 59 15.43 -17.71 -1.20
CA GLY A 59 15.11 -17.75 -2.62
C GLY A 59 13.66 -17.39 -2.96
N PHE A 60 12.92 -16.75 -2.04
CA PHE A 60 11.60 -16.19 -2.36
C PHE A 60 11.74 -14.83 -3.04
N ARG A 61 10.85 -14.55 -4.01
CA ARG A 61 10.78 -13.27 -4.72
C ARG A 61 9.76 -12.32 -4.09
N ALA A 62 10.03 -11.01 -4.15
CA ALA A 62 9.12 -10.01 -3.62
C ALA A 62 7.80 -9.95 -4.41
N CYS A 63 6.69 -9.81 -3.70
CA CYS A 63 5.39 -9.59 -4.33
C CYS A 63 5.32 -8.21 -4.99
N LYS A 64 5.05 -8.19 -6.31
CA LYS A 64 4.90 -6.93 -7.07
C LYS A 64 3.70 -6.06 -6.65
N ARG A 65 2.71 -6.63 -5.94
CA ARG A 65 1.50 -5.92 -5.50
C ARG A 65 1.69 -5.16 -4.19
N CYS A 66 2.30 -5.80 -3.19
CA CYS A 66 2.52 -5.19 -1.87
C CYS A 66 3.96 -4.73 -1.64
N ARG A 67 4.86 -4.96 -2.61
CA ARG A 67 6.28 -4.60 -2.64
C ARG A 67 6.91 -4.61 -1.24
N PRO A 68 6.98 -5.79 -0.62
CA PRO A 68 7.47 -5.93 0.76
C PRO A 68 8.92 -5.45 0.93
N GLU A 69 9.69 -5.40 -0.16
CA GLU A 69 11.07 -4.86 -0.22
C GLU A 69 11.17 -3.35 0.04
N LEU A 70 10.09 -2.59 -0.21
CA LEU A 70 10.07 -1.15 0.05
C LEU A 70 9.75 -0.92 1.53
N ARG A 71 10.63 -0.22 2.25
CA ARG A 71 10.51 0.07 3.70
C ARG A 71 9.26 0.89 4.02
N ASP A 72 8.74 0.72 5.25
CA ASP A 72 7.49 1.24 5.84
C ASP A 72 6.73 2.36 5.08
N GLY A 73 5.46 2.09 4.76
CA GLY A 73 4.55 3.07 4.16
C GLY A 73 4.69 3.27 2.64
N ALA A 74 5.89 3.04 2.08
CA ALA A 74 6.15 3.12 0.63
C ALA A 74 5.65 1.89 -0.16
N GLY A 75 5.14 0.86 0.52
CA GLY A 75 4.69 -0.39 -0.10
C GLY A 75 3.22 -0.41 -0.56
N ASP A 76 2.40 0.58 -0.16
CA ASP A 76 1.02 0.71 -0.65
C ASP A 76 0.98 1.77 -1.77
N PRO A 77 0.92 1.35 -3.05
CA PRO A 77 0.89 2.28 -4.17
C PRO A 77 -0.25 3.29 -4.05
N GLN A 78 -1.35 2.90 -3.39
CA GLN A 78 -2.51 3.76 -3.19
C GLN A 78 -2.20 4.90 -2.22
N LYS A 79 -1.50 4.63 -1.12
CA LYS A 79 -1.11 5.67 -0.15
C LYS A 79 -0.06 6.62 -0.71
N MET A 80 0.91 6.10 -1.47
CA MET A 80 1.90 6.95 -2.15
C MET A 80 1.25 7.86 -3.19
N ALA A 81 0.30 7.32 -3.98
CA ALA A 81 -0.46 8.12 -4.94
C ALA A 81 -1.24 9.24 -4.24
N VAL A 82 -1.89 8.95 -3.10
CA VAL A 82 -2.60 9.96 -2.32
C VAL A 82 -1.64 11.00 -1.75
N GLY A 83 -0.49 10.61 -1.20
CA GLY A 83 0.53 11.53 -0.70
C GLY A 83 1.00 12.50 -1.77
N LYS A 84 1.38 11.99 -2.95
CA LYS A 84 1.76 12.82 -4.11
C LYS A 84 0.65 13.79 -4.53
N ALA A 85 -0.61 13.34 -4.51
CA ALA A 85 -1.72 14.21 -4.83
C ALA A 85 -1.92 15.32 -3.78
N CYS A 86 -1.78 15.02 -2.49
CA CYS A 86 -1.82 16.03 -1.43
C CYS A 86 -0.70 17.08 -1.60
N ASP A 87 0.51 16.65 -1.95
CA ASP A 87 1.63 17.57 -2.19
C ASP A 87 1.36 18.50 -3.38
N LEU A 88 0.79 17.97 -4.47
CA LEU A 88 0.38 18.79 -5.62
C LEU A 88 -0.67 19.82 -5.23
N VAL A 89 -1.69 19.41 -4.46
CA VAL A 89 -2.74 20.32 -3.99
C VAL A 89 -2.19 21.43 -3.08
N ARG A 90 -1.18 21.12 -2.24
CA ARG A 90 -0.51 22.15 -1.42
C ARG A 90 0.27 23.16 -2.26
N LYS A 91 1.00 22.70 -3.28
CA LYS A 91 1.75 23.58 -4.20
C LYS A 91 0.85 24.54 -4.97
N GLU A 92 -0.37 24.11 -5.33
CA GLU A 92 -1.38 24.98 -5.92
C GLU A 92 -1.74 26.15 -5.00
N GLN A 93 -1.98 25.88 -3.71
CA GLN A 93 -2.39 26.92 -2.76
C GLN A 93 -1.27 27.89 -2.41
N SER A 94 -0.02 27.43 -2.42
CA SER A 94 1.14 28.30 -2.20
C SER A 94 1.44 29.26 -3.37
N GLY A 95 0.64 29.21 -4.46
CA GLY A 95 0.79 30.11 -5.61
C GLY A 95 1.91 29.74 -6.58
N GLU A 96 2.53 28.57 -6.42
CA GLU A 96 3.54 28.03 -7.35
C GLU A 96 2.93 27.58 -8.69
N VAL A 97 1.60 27.37 -8.73
CA VAL A 97 0.87 26.93 -9.92
C VAL A 97 -0.29 27.87 -10.19
N ASP A 98 -0.22 28.57 -11.32
CA ASP A 98 -1.16 29.63 -11.74
C ASP A 98 -2.59 29.13 -12.05
N ARG A 99 -2.81 27.80 -12.03
CA ARG A 99 -4.09 27.16 -12.40
C ARG A 99 -4.46 26.05 -11.44
N LYS A 100 -5.70 26.08 -10.92
CA LYS A 100 -6.31 24.95 -10.19
C LYS A 100 -6.27 23.70 -11.08
N CYS A 101 -5.49 22.67 -10.73
CA CYS A 101 -5.55 21.41 -11.45
C CYS A 101 -6.94 20.80 -11.25
N SER A 102 -7.51 20.29 -12.33
CA SER A 102 -8.71 19.46 -12.20
C SER A 102 -8.39 18.18 -11.44
N VAL A 103 -9.42 17.53 -10.87
CA VAL A 103 -9.26 16.20 -10.25
C VAL A 103 -8.68 15.20 -11.25
N LYS A 104 -9.03 15.33 -12.53
CA LYS A 104 -8.46 14.56 -13.65
C LYS A 104 -6.95 14.77 -13.82
N ALA A 105 -6.45 15.99 -13.67
CA ALA A 105 -5.02 16.28 -13.77
C ALA A 105 -4.24 15.69 -12.59
N LEU A 106 -4.78 15.77 -11.36
CA LEU A 106 -4.21 15.10 -10.19
C LEU A 106 -4.16 13.58 -10.36
N ALA A 107 -5.26 12.98 -10.84
CA ALA A 107 -5.32 11.55 -11.11
C ALA A 107 -4.27 11.12 -12.16
N THR A 108 -4.12 11.91 -13.22
CA THR A 108 -3.12 11.67 -14.27
C THR A 108 -1.69 11.76 -13.72
N ALA A 109 -1.40 12.75 -12.86
CA ALA A 109 -0.08 12.91 -12.25
C ALA A 109 0.34 11.73 -11.36
N VAL A 110 -0.64 11.00 -10.81
CA VAL A 110 -0.40 9.81 -9.98
C VAL A 110 -0.58 8.49 -10.76
N GLY A 111 -0.83 8.57 -12.07
CA GLY A 111 -0.98 7.40 -12.94
C GLY A 111 -2.26 6.60 -12.71
N LEU A 112 -3.33 7.24 -12.21
CA LEU A 112 -4.61 6.62 -11.92
C LEU A 112 -5.74 7.23 -12.77
N THR A 113 -6.82 6.47 -12.98
CA THR A 113 -8.06 7.03 -13.51
C THR A 113 -8.76 7.88 -12.45
N GLU A 114 -9.50 8.89 -12.88
CA GLU A 114 -10.21 9.82 -12.00
C GLU A 114 -11.10 9.11 -10.97
N SER A 115 -11.93 8.17 -11.42
CA SER A 115 -12.83 7.41 -10.53
C SER A 115 -12.07 6.55 -9.51
N HIS A 116 -10.95 5.93 -9.93
CA HIS A 116 -10.13 5.11 -9.04
C HIS A 116 -9.36 5.98 -8.03
N PHE A 117 -8.87 7.13 -8.47
CA PHE A 117 -8.22 8.13 -7.63
C PHE A 117 -9.18 8.65 -6.56
N CYS A 118 -10.39 9.10 -6.91
CA CYS A 118 -11.37 9.58 -5.93
C CYS A 118 -11.73 8.51 -4.88
N ARG A 119 -11.89 7.26 -5.31
CA ARG A 119 -12.19 6.14 -4.40
C ARG A 119 -11.04 5.86 -3.43
N ILE A 120 -9.81 5.85 -3.94
CA ILE A 120 -8.61 5.66 -3.12
C ILE A 120 -8.41 6.84 -2.17
N PHE A 121 -8.54 8.06 -2.65
CA PHE A 121 -8.34 9.27 -1.87
C PHE A 121 -9.30 9.29 -0.67
N LYS A 122 -10.59 9.04 -0.90
CA LYS A 122 -11.57 8.92 0.19
C LYS A 122 -11.26 7.78 1.17
N LYS A 123 -10.78 6.64 0.66
CA LYS A 123 -10.40 5.49 1.51
C LYS A 123 -9.18 5.77 2.39
N VAL A 124 -8.23 6.56 1.91
CA VAL A 124 -6.97 6.84 2.62
C VAL A 124 -7.10 8.07 3.53
N MET A 125 -7.70 9.16 3.03
CA MET A 125 -7.81 10.44 3.75
C MET A 125 -9.08 10.59 4.57
N GLY A 126 -10.10 9.75 4.33
CA GLY A 126 -11.42 9.87 4.97
C GLY A 126 -12.32 10.98 4.39
N MET A 127 -11.78 11.83 3.50
CA MET A 127 -12.48 12.95 2.86
C MET A 127 -12.20 12.98 1.35
N THR A 128 -12.99 13.74 0.60
CA THR A 128 -12.81 13.96 -0.84
C THR A 128 -11.73 14.99 -1.13
N VAL A 129 -11.23 15.01 -2.37
CA VAL A 129 -10.22 15.98 -2.82
C VAL A 129 -10.74 17.42 -2.75
N GLY A 130 -12.04 17.62 -3.02
CA GLY A 130 -12.69 18.93 -2.90
C GLY A 130 -12.76 19.41 -1.44
N GLU A 131 -13.15 18.53 -0.52
CA GLU A 131 -13.14 18.84 0.92
C GLU A 131 -11.72 19.09 1.43
N TYR A 132 -10.75 18.28 1.00
CA TYR A 132 -9.34 18.49 1.34
C TYR A 132 -8.88 19.89 0.92
N ARG A 133 -9.15 20.29 -0.32
CA ARG A 133 -8.86 21.64 -0.85
C ARG A 133 -9.56 22.78 -0.11
N ALA A 134 -10.69 22.53 0.53
CA ALA A 134 -11.40 23.53 1.34
C ALA A 134 -10.89 23.58 2.79
N SER A 135 -10.18 22.53 3.23
CA SER A 135 -9.66 22.40 4.60
C SER A 135 -8.24 22.92 4.80
N ILE A 136 -7.46 22.99 3.72
CA ILE A 136 -6.12 23.57 3.68
C ILE A 136 -6.18 24.98 3.10
#